data_AF-A0A125QSB7-F1
#
_entry.id   AF-A0A125QSB7-F1
#
_cell.length_a   1.000
_cell.length_b   1.000
_cell.length_c   1.000
_cell.angle_alpha   90.00
_cell.angle_beta   90.00
_cell.angle_gamma   90.00
#
_symmetry.space_group_name_H-M   'P 1'
#
loop_
_entity.id
_entity.type
_entity.pdbx_description
1 polymer ?
#
loop_
_entity_poly.entity_id
_entity_poly.type
_entity_poly.pdbx_seq_one_letter_code
_entity_poly.pdbx_strand_id
1 'polypeptide(L)'
;MSTHNKGNPWALIPFVVFLILFIGSGIVTKDFYSFPVLVAISIAAAVALSMNRKESFNQKVDIFCKGAGDSNIMLMVVIFLLAGAFSEVANGMGAVESTVNLALAVFPQNLLMVGIFIIACFISLSMGTSMGTIVALAPIGVGISEQTDITLALSMAAVIGGAMFGDNLSFISDTTIASVRTQGTKMKDKFKVNFFIVLPAAIVTCVILGILTVGEQAAITQHSYNWVKILPYLCVLITALAGVNVFLVLSFGIVFAGIIGLADGSYKLLGVIQKMGDGMAGMYEISFLAILIAGMVAVIQHNGGIDYLLHVVTQKSKSKKGAEFSIAGLVGLTNLSTANNTISIIIAGPLAKNIAERYGIDPRKSASLLDVFACCVQGLIPYGAQLLVAAGVAKISPISILPYSYYPILIGICGVIAILIGYPRFQAKDIEVKKRAS
;
A
#
# COMPACT_ATOMS: atom_id res chain seq x y z
N MET A 1 -20.66 -7.57 20.06
CA MET A 1 -19.70 -8.35 20.87
C MET A 1 -19.55 -7.65 22.22
N SER A 2 -19.60 -8.43 23.31
CA SER A 2 -19.65 -7.94 24.68
C SER A 2 -18.39 -7.15 25.06
N THR A 3 -18.58 -6.08 25.82
CA THR A 3 -17.57 -5.13 26.31
C THR A 3 -16.58 -5.71 27.35
N HIS A 4 -16.39 -7.04 27.39
CA HIS A 4 -15.63 -7.72 28.44
C HIS A 4 -14.41 -8.55 27.99
N ASN A 5 -14.17 -8.76 26.70
CA ASN A 5 -12.93 -9.41 26.29
C ASN A 5 -11.79 -8.37 26.25
N LYS A 6 -10.88 -8.44 27.23
CA LYS A 6 -9.72 -7.52 27.30
C LYS A 6 -8.61 -7.88 26.30
N GLY A 7 -8.77 -8.98 25.56
CA GLY A 7 -7.73 -9.55 24.71
C GLY A 7 -6.49 -10.00 25.49
N ASN A 8 -5.45 -10.38 24.76
CA ASN A 8 -4.17 -10.83 25.33
C ASN A 8 -3.00 -9.99 24.78
N PRO A 9 -2.34 -9.15 25.61
CA PRO A 9 -1.19 -8.37 25.16
C PRO A 9 -0.03 -9.24 24.68
N TRP A 10 0.15 -10.41 25.29
CA TRP A 10 1.25 -11.31 24.96
C TRP A 10 1.14 -11.86 23.54
N ALA A 11 -0.07 -11.94 22.97
CA ALA A 11 -0.28 -12.39 21.60
C ALA A 11 0.46 -11.51 20.56
N LEU A 12 0.90 -10.30 20.92
CA LEU A 12 1.68 -9.41 20.05
C LEU A 12 3.20 -9.67 20.07
N ILE A 13 3.71 -10.54 20.94
CA ILE A 13 5.14 -10.87 21.00
C ILE A 13 5.73 -11.25 19.62
N PRO A 14 5.09 -12.12 18.80
CA PRO A 14 5.65 -12.51 17.51
C PRO A 14 5.95 -11.29 16.61
N PHE A 15 5.06 -10.32 16.63
CA PHE A 15 5.22 -9.07 15.89
C PHE A 15 6.40 -8.24 16.41
N VAL A 16 6.55 -8.14 17.74
CA VAL A 16 7.71 -7.49 18.37
C VAL A 16 9.02 -8.20 18.02
N VAL A 17 9.03 -9.53 18.05
CA VAL A 17 10.20 -10.35 17.66
C VAL A 17 10.59 -10.08 16.21
N PHE A 18 9.62 -10.07 15.29
CA PHE A 18 9.87 -9.75 13.89
C PHE A 18 10.52 -8.37 13.74
N LEU A 19 9.98 -7.34 14.39
CA LEU A 19 10.52 -5.97 14.32
C LEU A 19 11.93 -5.89 14.93
N ILE A 20 12.19 -6.52 16.06
CA ILE A 20 13.52 -6.52 16.69
C ILE A 20 14.54 -7.24 15.81
N LEU A 21 14.20 -8.41 15.26
CA LEU A 21 15.13 -9.15 14.41
C LEU A 21 15.40 -8.41 13.11
N PHE A 22 14.37 -7.84 12.48
CA PHE A 22 14.51 -7.24 11.17
C PHE A 22 15.06 -5.80 11.24
N ILE A 23 14.49 -4.94 12.08
CA ILE A 23 14.95 -3.55 12.24
C ILE A 23 16.22 -3.51 13.09
N GLY A 24 16.26 -4.26 14.20
CA GLY A 24 17.38 -4.25 15.12
C GLY A 24 18.66 -4.79 14.49
N SER A 25 18.58 -5.83 13.65
CA SER A 25 19.75 -6.29 12.88
C SER A 25 20.27 -5.19 11.95
N GLY A 26 19.40 -4.56 11.14
CA GLY A 26 19.81 -3.51 10.21
C GLY A 26 20.41 -2.28 10.88
N ILE A 27 19.97 -1.92 12.10
CA ILE A 27 20.59 -0.84 12.88
C ILE A 27 22.00 -1.25 13.37
N VAL A 28 22.15 -2.48 13.86
CA VAL A 28 23.43 -2.99 14.40
C VAL A 28 24.45 -3.19 13.29
N THR A 29 24.05 -3.77 12.16
CA THR A 29 24.93 -4.03 11.01
C THR A 29 25.12 -2.81 10.13
N LYS A 30 24.31 -1.76 10.31
CA LYS A 30 24.16 -0.61 9.39
C LYS A 30 23.77 -1.03 7.97
N ASP A 31 23.23 -2.23 7.82
CA ASP A 31 22.81 -2.80 6.55
C ASP A 31 21.55 -3.65 6.78
N PHE A 32 20.41 -3.15 6.29
CA PHE A 32 19.11 -3.82 6.43
C PHE A 32 18.96 -5.07 5.56
N TYR A 33 19.95 -5.40 4.72
CA TYR A 33 19.99 -6.64 3.94
C TYR A 33 20.79 -7.76 4.63
N SER A 34 21.58 -7.43 5.66
CA SER A 34 22.44 -8.42 6.32
C SER A 34 21.66 -9.57 6.96
N PHE A 35 20.42 -9.30 7.40
CA PHE A 35 19.55 -10.30 7.99
C PHE A 35 18.37 -10.58 7.04
N PRO A 36 18.29 -11.80 6.45
CA PRO A 36 17.22 -12.12 5.52
C PRO A 36 15.84 -11.97 6.15
N VAL A 37 14.97 -11.17 5.53
CA VAL A 37 13.64 -10.85 6.06
C VAL A 37 12.77 -12.11 6.22
N LEU A 38 12.90 -13.07 5.31
CA LEU A 38 12.21 -14.37 5.37
C LEU A 38 12.60 -15.17 6.61
N VAL A 39 13.85 -15.08 7.06
CA VAL A 39 14.31 -15.76 8.27
C VAL A 39 13.72 -15.06 9.51
N ALA A 40 13.69 -13.72 9.53
CA ALA A 40 13.12 -12.96 10.64
C ALA A 40 11.64 -13.31 10.84
N ILE A 41 10.86 -13.32 9.77
CA ILE A 41 9.45 -13.65 9.85
C ILE A 41 9.22 -15.13 10.17
N SER A 42 10.06 -16.05 9.69
CA SER A 42 9.95 -17.48 10.03
C SER A 42 10.18 -17.72 11.52
N ILE A 43 11.15 -17.02 12.12
CA ILE A 43 11.38 -17.07 13.58
C ILE A 43 10.17 -16.49 14.32
N ALA A 44 9.64 -15.35 13.88
CA ALA A 44 8.46 -14.75 14.48
C ALA A 44 7.22 -15.66 14.38
N ALA A 45 6.99 -16.28 13.23
CA ALA A 45 5.92 -17.27 13.03
C ALA A 45 6.11 -18.49 13.95
N ALA A 46 7.33 -18.99 14.12
CA ALA A 46 7.64 -20.06 15.07
C ALA A 46 7.32 -19.64 16.51
N VAL A 47 7.65 -18.39 16.90
CA VAL A 47 7.25 -17.84 18.20
C VAL A 47 5.72 -17.83 18.31
N ALA A 48 4.98 -17.34 17.31
CA ALA A 48 3.52 -17.34 17.31
C ALA A 48 2.93 -18.75 17.51
N LEU A 49 3.45 -19.74 16.78
CA LEU A 49 3.02 -21.14 16.87
C LEU A 49 3.42 -21.81 18.19
N SER A 50 4.47 -21.34 18.87
CA SER A 50 4.88 -21.81 20.20
C SER A 50 4.00 -21.26 21.33
N MET A 51 3.29 -20.16 21.08
CA MET A 51 2.40 -19.53 22.05
C MET A 51 1.08 -20.29 22.23
N ASN A 52 0.29 -19.86 23.21
CA ASN A 52 -1.00 -20.43 23.57
C ASN A 52 -0.93 -21.94 23.85
N ARG A 53 -0.40 -22.30 25.03
CA ARG A 53 -0.26 -23.71 25.48
C ARG A 53 -1.59 -24.47 25.63
N LYS A 54 -2.73 -23.78 25.54
CA LYS A 54 -4.06 -24.40 25.66
C LYS A 54 -4.53 -25.05 24.37
N GLU A 55 -3.93 -24.71 23.23
CA GLU A 55 -4.27 -25.29 21.93
C GLU A 55 -3.18 -26.23 21.43
N SER A 56 -3.62 -27.28 20.71
CA SER A 56 -2.72 -28.22 20.07
C SER A 56 -1.87 -27.52 19.00
N PHE A 57 -0.66 -28.04 18.78
CA PHE A 57 0.21 -27.50 17.73
C PHE A 57 -0.45 -27.59 16.33
N ASN A 58 -1.14 -28.70 16.04
CA ASN A 58 -1.84 -28.90 14.78
C ASN A 58 -2.93 -27.86 14.54
N GLN A 59 -3.70 -27.49 15.57
CA GLN A 59 -4.72 -26.46 15.46
C GLN A 59 -4.11 -25.08 15.17
N LYS A 60 -2.99 -24.76 15.81
CA LYS A 60 -2.25 -23.51 15.55
C LYS A 60 -1.71 -23.45 14.12
N VAL A 61 -1.21 -24.57 13.59
CA VAL A 61 -0.77 -24.69 12.19
C VAL A 61 -1.96 -24.53 11.23
N ASP A 62 -3.12 -25.13 11.52
CA ASP A 62 -4.32 -24.95 10.70
C ASP A 62 -4.78 -23.49 10.65
N ILE A 63 -4.78 -22.79 11.79
CA ILE A 63 -5.07 -21.34 11.86
C ILE A 63 -4.07 -20.55 11.02
N PHE A 64 -2.78 -20.85 11.15
CA PHE A 64 -1.73 -20.23 10.36
C PHE A 64 -1.96 -20.44 8.86
N CYS A 65 -2.18 -21.68 8.43
CA CYS A 65 -2.39 -22.02 7.02
C CYS A 65 -3.67 -21.36 6.46
N LYS A 66 -4.74 -21.26 7.25
CA LYS A 66 -5.96 -20.54 6.85
C LYS A 66 -5.71 -19.05 6.66
N GLY A 67 -4.93 -18.42 7.54
CA GLY A 67 -4.53 -17.02 7.40
C GLY A 67 -3.62 -16.79 6.20
N ALA A 68 -2.62 -17.66 6.03
CA ALA A 68 -1.69 -17.65 4.91
C ALA A 68 -2.39 -17.85 3.55
N GLY A 69 -3.46 -18.64 3.53
CA GLY A 69 -4.31 -18.91 2.38
C GLY A 69 -5.51 -17.97 2.21
N ASP A 70 -5.56 -16.83 2.93
CA ASP A 70 -6.62 -15.83 2.72
C ASP A 70 -6.66 -15.40 1.25
N SER A 71 -7.88 -15.26 0.70
CA SER A 71 -8.06 -14.99 -0.72
C SER A 71 -7.41 -13.68 -1.16
N ASN A 72 -7.35 -12.66 -0.30
CA ASN A 72 -6.71 -11.39 -0.65
C ASN A 72 -5.18 -11.53 -0.69
N ILE A 73 -4.61 -12.32 0.22
CA ILE A 73 -3.17 -12.59 0.29
C ILE A 73 -2.74 -13.41 -0.93
N MET A 74 -3.50 -14.45 -1.29
CA MET A 74 -3.22 -15.25 -2.47
C MET A 74 -3.40 -14.46 -3.77
N LEU A 75 -4.43 -13.60 -3.85
CA LEU A 75 -4.60 -12.69 -4.98
C LEU A 75 -3.39 -11.76 -5.12
N MET A 76 -2.89 -11.22 -4.02
CA MET A 76 -1.71 -10.37 -4.01
C MET A 76 -0.46 -11.11 -4.51
N VAL A 77 -0.23 -12.35 -4.06
CA VAL A 77 0.88 -13.18 -4.56
C VAL A 77 0.79 -13.39 -6.06
N VAL A 78 -0.39 -13.70 -6.59
CA VAL A 78 -0.59 -13.86 -8.04
C VAL A 78 -0.29 -12.56 -8.79
N ILE A 79 -0.73 -11.41 -8.25
CA ILE A 79 -0.43 -10.10 -8.82
C ILE A 79 1.09 -9.84 -8.83
N PHE A 80 1.82 -10.22 -7.78
CA PHE A 80 3.27 -10.05 -7.73
C PHE A 80 3.95 -10.86 -8.83
N LEU A 81 3.57 -12.12 -9.00
CA LEU A 81 4.13 -12.98 -10.04
C LEU A 81 3.89 -12.39 -11.44
N LEU A 82 2.67 -11.90 -11.71
CA LEU A 82 2.35 -11.25 -12.99
C LEU A 82 3.08 -9.92 -13.17
N ALA A 83 3.24 -9.13 -12.09
CA ALA A 83 4.01 -7.89 -12.10
C ALA A 83 5.45 -8.14 -12.50
N GLY A 84 6.10 -9.13 -11.88
CA GLY A 84 7.46 -9.53 -12.19
C GLY A 84 7.60 -10.01 -13.63
N ALA A 85 6.69 -10.87 -14.09
CA ALA A 85 6.66 -11.33 -15.47
C ALA A 85 6.54 -10.18 -16.47
N PHE A 86 5.61 -9.24 -16.22
CA PHE A 86 5.44 -8.05 -17.06
C PHE A 86 6.70 -7.20 -17.07
N SER A 87 7.27 -6.93 -15.90
CA SER A 87 8.47 -6.10 -15.75
C SER A 87 9.66 -6.66 -16.54
N GLU A 88 9.94 -7.95 -16.44
CA GLU A 88 11.09 -8.57 -17.13
C GLU A 88 10.88 -8.73 -18.65
N VAL A 89 9.65 -9.04 -19.08
CA VAL A 89 9.31 -9.08 -20.51
C VAL A 89 9.35 -7.69 -21.11
N ALA A 90 8.84 -6.67 -20.41
CA ALA A 90 8.86 -5.30 -20.88
C ALA A 90 10.29 -4.72 -20.90
N ASN A 91 11.09 -5.04 -19.88
CA ASN A 91 12.47 -4.58 -19.79
C ASN A 91 13.33 -5.13 -20.93
N GLY A 92 13.35 -6.45 -21.14
CA GLY A 92 14.24 -7.00 -22.17
C GLY A 92 13.79 -6.74 -23.61
N MET A 93 12.54 -6.31 -23.87
CA MET A 93 12.18 -5.73 -25.17
C MET A 93 12.55 -4.23 -25.30
N GLY A 94 13.12 -3.59 -24.28
CA GLY A 94 13.55 -2.19 -24.30
C GLY A 94 12.43 -1.17 -24.06
N ALA A 95 11.30 -1.59 -23.48
CA ALA A 95 10.18 -0.68 -23.22
C ALA A 95 10.41 0.24 -22.03
N VAL A 96 11.08 -0.24 -20.99
CA VAL A 96 11.48 0.58 -19.84
C VAL A 96 12.36 1.72 -20.33
N GLU A 97 13.44 1.39 -21.04
CA GLU A 97 14.36 2.36 -21.63
C GLU A 97 13.66 3.38 -22.54
N SER A 98 12.82 2.91 -23.48
CA SER A 98 12.09 3.80 -24.39
C SER A 98 11.12 4.74 -23.66
N THR A 99 10.45 4.25 -22.61
CA THR A 99 9.49 5.05 -21.83
C THR A 99 10.20 6.13 -21.02
N VAL A 100 11.34 5.80 -20.43
CA VAL A 100 12.15 6.74 -19.65
C VAL A 100 12.79 7.79 -20.57
N ASN A 101 13.34 7.38 -21.72
CA ASN A 101 13.90 8.31 -22.71
C ASN A 101 12.85 9.28 -23.25
N LEU A 102 11.61 8.83 -23.49
CA LEU A 102 10.51 9.72 -23.85
C LEU A 102 10.21 10.71 -22.71
N ALA A 103 10.16 10.24 -21.45
CA ALA A 103 9.90 11.10 -20.31
C ALA A 103 11.00 12.18 -20.16
N LEU A 104 12.27 11.80 -20.31
CA LEU A 104 13.43 12.71 -20.29
C LEU A 104 13.43 13.71 -21.45
N ALA A 105 12.91 13.32 -22.62
CA ALA A 105 12.81 14.20 -23.78
C ALA A 105 11.69 15.26 -23.64
N VAL A 106 10.62 14.94 -22.90
CA VAL A 106 9.43 15.80 -22.78
C VAL A 106 9.43 16.62 -21.50
N PHE A 107 9.93 16.06 -20.39
CA PHE A 107 9.84 16.67 -19.07
C PHE A 107 11.20 17.12 -18.53
N PRO A 108 11.26 18.24 -17.80
CA PRO A 108 12.43 18.57 -16.99
C PRO A 108 12.74 17.47 -15.98
N GLN A 109 14.01 17.11 -15.83
CA GLN A 109 14.46 16.01 -14.96
C GLN A 109 14.01 16.18 -13.50
N ASN A 110 14.08 17.41 -12.99
CA ASN A 110 13.64 17.78 -11.65
C ASN A 110 12.12 17.67 -11.43
N LEU A 111 11.34 17.37 -12.47
CA LEU A 111 9.89 17.17 -12.40
C LEU A 111 9.48 15.72 -12.67
N LEU A 112 10.41 14.80 -12.95
CA LEU A 112 10.08 13.40 -13.24
C LEU A 112 9.40 12.71 -12.05
N MET A 113 9.92 12.91 -10.83
CA MET A 113 9.33 12.32 -9.62
C MET A 113 7.97 12.95 -9.29
N VAL A 114 7.80 14.24 -9.58
CA VAL A 114 6.50 14.90 -9.45
C VAL A 114 5.52 14.32 -10.48
N GLY A 115 5.97 14.15 -11.72
CA GLY A 115 5.19 13.58 -12.82
C GLY A 115 4.73 12.15 -12.50
N ILE A 116 5.63 11.27 -12.08
CA ILE A 116 5.27 9.88 -11.76
C ILE A 116 4.31 9.79 -10.56
N PHE A 117 4.50 10.64 -9.55
CA PHE A 117 3.58 10.76 -8.42
C PHE A 117 2.18 11.19 -8.89
N ILE A 118 2.07 12.22 -9.73
CA ILE A 118 0.79 12.72 -10.26
C ILE A 118 0.11 11.68 -11.15
N ILE A 119 0.87 11.01 -12.02
CA ILE A 119 0.35 9.92 -12.86
C ILE A 119 -0.20 8.80 -11.98
N ALA A 120 0.52 8.42 -10.92
CA ALA A 120 0.06 7.44 -9.94
C ALA A 120 -1.23 7.88 -9.23
N CYS A 121 -1.34 9.16 -8.84
CA CYS A 121 -2.57 9.73 -8.28
C CYS A 121 -3.78 9.52 -9.20
N PHE A 122 -3.64 9.87 -10.49
CA PHE A 122 -4.75 9.77 -11.45
C PHE A 122 -5.13 8.32 -11.75
N ILE A 123 -4.14 7.44 -11.95
CA ILE A 123 -4.39 6.03 -12.22
C ILE A 123 -5.07 5.38 -11.03
N SER A 124 -4.57 5.59 -9.82
CA SER A 124 -5.16 4.95 -8.66
C SER A 124 -6.55 5.51 -8.31
N LEU A 125 -6.79 6.80 -8.56
CA LEU A 125 -8.13 7.39 -8.43
C LEU A 125 -9.13 6.69 -9.37
N SER A 126 -8.70 6.41 -10.60
CA SER A 126 -9.53 5.81 -11.65
C SER A 126 -9.72 4.30 -11.46
N MET A 127 -8.64 3.56 -11.19
CA MET A 127 -8.64 2.12 -10.91
C MET A 127 -9.31 1.78 -9.58
N GLY A 128 -9.21 2.67 -8.61
CA GLY A 128 -9.56 2.41 -7.21
C GLY A 128 -8.73 1.32 -6.54
N THR A 129 -7.49 1.11 -7.00
CA THR A 129 -6.56 0.20 -6.32
C THR A 129 -5.17 0.83 -6.25
N SER A 130 -4.54 0.79 -5.07
CA SER A 130 -3.14 1.21 -4.93
C SER A 130 -2.19 0.18 -5.55
N MET A 131 -2.48 -1.12 -5.41
CA MET A 131 -1.59 -2.19 -5.89
C MET A 131 -1.44 -2.21 -7.40
N GLY A 132 -2.56 -2.19 -8.12
CA GLY A 132 -2.52 -2.21 -9.59
C GLY A 132 -1.77 -1.00 -10.13
N THR A 133 -1.91 0.15 -9.47
CA THR A 133 -1.18 1.37 -9.81
C THR A 133 0.33 1.22 -9.58
N ILE A 134 0.74 0.70 -8.42
CA ILE A 134 2.15 0.50 -8.12
C ILE A 134 2.76 -0.48 -9.11
N VAL A 135 2.08 -1.61 -9.40
CA VAL A 135 2.58 -2.57 -10.39
C VAL A 135 2.72 -1.95 -11.78
N ALA A 136 1.76 -1.13 -12.20
CA ALA A 136 1.80 -0.50 -13.51
C ALA A 136 2.95 0.52 -13.66
N LEU A 137 3.30 1.23 -12.58
CA LEU A 137 4.24 2.35 -12.63
C LEU A 137 5.62 2.06 -12.06
N ALA A 138 5.76 1.07 -11.17
CA ALA A 138 7.04 0.75 -10.55
C ALA A 138 8.14 0.43 -11.58
N PRO A 139 7.89 -0.31 -12.68
CA PRO A 139 8.93 -0.54 -13.69
C PRO A 139 9.42 0.76 -14.36
N ILE A 140 8.53 1.74 -14.54
CA ILE A 140 8.90 3.07 -15.06
C ILE A 140 9.76 3.81 -14.03
N GLY A 141 9.37 3.75 -12.75
CA GLY A 141 10.15 4.33 -11.65
C GLY A 141 11.55 3.72 -11.51
N VAL A 142 11.67 2.40 -11.70
CA VAL A 142 12.97 1.69 -11.74
C VAL A 142 13.81 2.22 -12.89
N GLY A 143 13.25 2.26 -14.10
CA GLY A 143 13.98 2.75 -15.28
C GLY A 143 14.44 4.21 -15.17
N ILE A 144 13.65 5.09 -14.54
CA ILE A 144 14.09 6.48 -14.29
C ILE A 144 15.31 6.49 -13.37
N SER A 145 15.27 5.69 -12.29
CA SER A 145 16.38 5.60 -11.33
C SER A 145 17.65 5.00 -11.93
N GLU A 146 17.55 4.12 -12.92
CA GLU A 146 18.72 3.56 -13.62
C GLU A 146 19.40 4.56 -14.57
N GLN A 147 18.69 5.59 -15.01
CA GLN A 147 19.16 6.58 -16.00
C GLN A 147 19.42 7.97 -15.41
N THR A 148 19.13 8.16 -14.12
CA THR A 148 19.31 9.42 -13.37
C THR A 148 19.97 9.11 -12.03
N ASP A 149 20.47 10.13 -11.34
CA ASP A 149 21.06 9.95 -9.99
C ASP A 149 19.99 9.76 -8.88
N ILE A 150 18.70 9.71 -9.26
CA ILE A 150 17.58 9.51 -8.35
C ILE A 150 17.58 8.09 -7.79
N THR A 151 17.58 7.94 -6.47
CA THR A 151 17.58 6.61 -5.83
C THR A 151 16.30 5.81 -6.12
N LEU A 152 16.45 4.48 -6.26
CA LEU A 152 15.32 3.55 -6.44
C LEU A 152 14.29 3.68 -5.33
N ALA A 153 14.76 3.87 -4.09
CA ALA A 153 13.92 4.02 -2.92
C ALA A 153 13.02 5.26 -2.99
N LEU A 154 13.56 6.41 -3.41
CA LEU A 154 12.79 7.64 -3.60
C LEU A 154 11.76 7.48 -4.72
N SER A 155 12.16 6.87 -5.84
CA SER A 155 11.28 6.62 -6.98
C SER A 155 10.09 5.71 -6.60
N MET A 156 10.37 4.62 -5.88
CA MET A 156 9.31 3.72 -5.39
C MET A 156 8.40 4.41 -4.38
N ALA A 157 8.95 5.25 -3.50
CA ALA A 157 8.14 5.99 -2.54
C ALA A 157 7.22 7.02 -3.22
N ALA A 158 7.65 7.65 -4.31
CA ALA A 158 6.82 8.54 -5.12
C ALA A 158 5.64 7.77 -5.78
N VAL A 159 5.93 6.60 -6.36
CA VAL A 159 4.88 5.72 -6.94
C VAL A 159 3.88 5.26 -5.87
N ILE A 160 4.37 4.77 -4.73
CA ILE A 160 3.52 4.36 -3.60
C ILE A 160 2.68 5.54 -3.13
N GLY A 161 3.29 6.71 -2.93
CA GLY A 161 2.60 7.90 -2.47
C GLY A 161 1.42 8.28 -3.36
N GLY A 162 1.64 8.36 -4.67
CA GLY A 162 0.57 8.73 -5.60
C GLY A 162 -0.51 7.64 -5.70
N ALA A 163 -0.11 6.36 -5.70
CA ALA A 163 -1.05 5.25 -5.67
C ALA A 163 -1.94 5.28 -4.42
N MET A 164 -1.35 5.59 -3.26
CA MET A 164 -2.09 5.68 -2.01
C MET A 164 -2.98 6.92 -1.92
N PHE A 165 -2.60 8.02 -2.58
CA PHE A 165 -3.48 9.18 -2.74
C PHE A 165 -4.75 8.84 -3.53
N GLY A 166 -4.59 8.22 -4.69
CA GLY A 166 -5.72 7.90 -5.56
C GLY A 166 -6.66 6.88 -4.92
N ASP A 167 -6.13 5.82 -4.29
CA ASP A 167 -6.92 4.82 -3.57
C ASP A 167 -7.82 5.44 -2.50
N ASN A 168 -7.27 6.39 -1.73
CA ASN A 168 -7.98 7.08 -0.65
C ASN A 168 -9.09 8.02 -1.16
N LEU A 169 -9.06 8.41 -2.43
CA LEU A 169 -10.09 9.25 -3.05
C LEU A 169 -11.02 8.49 -3.99
N SER A 170 -10.72 7.24 -4.33
CA SER A 170 -11.51 6.52 -5.33
C SER A 170 -12.91 6.15 -4.84
N PHE A 171 -13.89 6.24 -5.75
CA PHE A 171 -15.27 5.81 -5.50
C PHE A 171 -15.48 4.31 -5.60
N ILE A 172 -14.52 3.57 -6.14
CA ILE A 172 -14.64 2.12 -6.37
C ILE A 172 -13.64 1.32 -5.55
N SER A 173 -12.78 1.98 -4.75
CA SER A 173 -11.82 1.30 -3.88
C SER A 173 -12.50 0.57 -2.72
N ASP A 174 -12.01 -0.64 -2.43
CA ASP A 174 -12.48 -1.49 -1.33
C ASP A 174 -12.36 -0.80 0.04
N THR A 175 -11.29 -0.03 0.26
CA THR A 175 -11.08 0.73 1.50
C THR A 175 -12.15 1.82 1.67
N THR A 176 -12.47 2.51 0.57
CA THR A 176 -13.52 3.52 0.55
C THR A 176 -14.91 2.90 0.72
N ILE A 177 -15.20 1.79 0.05
CA ILE A 177 -16.46 1.07 0.20
C ILE A 177 -16.63 0.56 1.64
N ALA A 178 -15.60 -0.04 2.22
CA ALA A 178 -15.63 -0.56 3.58
C ALA A 178 -15.83 0.54 4.62
N SER A 179 -15.09 1.65 4.52
CA SER A 179 -15.20 2.77 5.46
C SER A 179 -16.59 3.41 5.39
N VAL A 180 -17.14 3.59 4.19
CA VAL A 180 -18.45 4.22 3.99
C VAL A 180 -19.59 3.30 4.46
N ARG A 181 -19.53 2.00 4.13
CA ARG A 181 -20.53 1.01 4.56
C ARG A 181 -20.54 0.85 6.08
N THR A 182 -19.36 0.73 6.70
CA THR A 182 -19.28 0.57 8.16
C THR A 182 -19.77 1.80 8.92
N GLN A 183 -19.59 3.01 8.38
CA GLN A 183 -20.04 4.25 9.03
C GLN A 183 -21.46 4.72 8.62
N GLY A 184 -22.11 4.05 7.66
CA GLY A 184 -23.46 4.44 7.22
C GLY A 184 -23.50 5.81 6.53
N THR A 185 -22.46 6.17 5.77
CA THR A 185 -22.41 7.43 5.02
C THR A 185 -22.49 7.20 3.50
N LYS A 186 -22.42 8.25 2.69
CA LYS A 186 -22.40 8.15 1.22
C LYS A 186 -20.99 8.35 0.69
N MET A 187 -20.64 7.67 -0.39
CA MET A 187 -19.31 7.76 -1.03
C MET A 187 -18.96 9.21 -1.40
N LYS A 188 -19.89 9.93 -2.03
CA LYS A 188 -19.75 11.36 -2.40
C LYS A 188 -19.49 12.26 -1.21
N ASP A 189 -20.12 11.97 -0.07
CA ASP A 189 -19.97 12.76 1.14
C ASP A 189 -18.58 12.54 1.76
N LYS A 190 -18.14 11.27 1.86
CA LYS A 190 -16.78 10.92 2.31
C LYS A 190 -15.73 11.52 1.40
N PHE A 191 -15.88 11.41 0.07
CA PHE A 191 -14.94 11.96 -0.91
C PHE A 191 -14.61 13.42 -0.64
N LYS A 192 -15.63 14.26 -0.46
CA LYS A 192 -15.44 15.69 -0.16
C LYS A 192 -14.61 15.90 1.10
N VAL A 193 -14.95 15.19 2.17
CA VAL A 193 -14.25 15.29 3.46
C VAL A 193 -12.79 14.87 3.31
N ASN A 194 -12.56 13.77 2.61
CA ASN A 194 -11.23 13.22 2.41
C ASN A 194 -10.38 14.13 1.54
N PHE A 195 -10.92 14.61 0.42
CA PHE A 195 -10.24 15.52 -0.50
C PHE A 195 -9.62 16.71 0.21
N PHE A 196 -10.37 17.34 1.13
CA PHE A 196 -9.88 18.46 1.91
C PHE A 196 -8.76 18.12 2.90
N ILE A 197 -8.67 16.86 3.34
CA ILE A 197 -7.62 16.40 4.27
C ILE A 197 -6.38 15.96 3.49
N VAL A 198 -6.55 15.28 2.35
CA VAL A 198 -5.43 14.62 1.65
C VAL A 198 -4.80 15.48 0.55
N LEU A 199 -5.54 16.42 -0.04
CA LEU A 199 -5.00 17.31 -1.07
C LEU A 199 -3.79 18.13 -0.58
N PRO A 200 -3.82 18.74 0.63
CA PRO A 200 -2.64 19.44 1.15
C PRO A 200 -1.40 18.53 1.23
N ALA A 201 -1.56 17.27 1.65
CA ALA A 201 -0.46 16.30 1.72
C ALA A 201 0.13 16.01 0.33
N ALA A 202 -0.71 15.87 -0.69
CA ALA A 202 -0.26 15.65 -2.07
C ALA A 202 0.49 16.86 -2.64
N ILE A 203 -0.01 18.08 -2.39
CA ILE A 203 0.67 19.32 -2.83
C ILE A 203 2.05 19.43 -2.18
N VAL A 204 2.14 19.23 -0.86
CA VAL A 204 3.41 19.29 -0.13
C VAL A 204 4.36 18.19 -0.60
N THR A 205 3.84 16.99 -0.92
CA THR A 205 4.66 15.92 -1.51
C THR A 205 5.23 16.32 -2.86
N CYS A 206 4.44 16.94 -3.74
CA CYS A 206 4.94 17.43 -5.03
C CYS A 206 6.05 18.46 -4.85
N VAL A 207 5.92 19.36 -3.87
CA VAL A 207 6.96 20.36 -3.56
C VAL A 207 8.23 19.69 -3.04
N ILE A 208 8.12 18.75 -2.10
CA ILE A 208 9.27 18.01 -1.56
C ILE A 208 9.98 17.23 -2.66
N LEU A 209 9.24 16.46 -3.48
CA LEU A 209 9.81 15.70 -4.58
C LEU A 209 10.52 16.63 -5.57
N GLY A 210 9.88 17.73 -5.96
CA GLY A 210 10.46 18.71 -6.88
C GLY A 210 11.77 19.31 -6.36
N ILE A 211 11.83 19.67 -5.07
CA ILE A 211 13.03 20.21 -4.41
C ILE A 211 14.14 19.16 -4.32
N LEU A 212 13.82 17.94 -3.91
CA LEU A 212 14.80 16.87 -3.74
C LEU A 212 15.46 16.46 -5.05
N THR A 213 14.75 16.62 -6.18
CA THR A 213 15.28 16.31 -7.50
C THR A 213 15.88 17.53 -8.24
N VAL A 214 16.04 18.68 -7.57
CA VAL A 214 16.74 19.82 -8.16
C VAL A 214 18.24 19.51 -8.26
N GLY A 215 18.79 19.62 -9.47
CA GLY A 215 20.23 19.46 -9.72
C GLY A 215 20.65 18.03 -10.07
N GLU A 216 19.72 17.07 -10.03
CA GLU A 216 19.89 15.74 -10.58
C GLU A 216 20.16 15.84 -12.09
N GLN A 217 21.20 15.15 -12.57
CA GLN A 217 21.54 15.09 -13.99
C GLN A 217 21.29 13.68 -14.51
N ALA A 218 20.66 13.55 -15.67
CA ALA A 218 20.72 12.29 -16.41
C ALA A 218 22.12 12.10 -16.99
N ALA A 219 22.58 10.85 -17.02
CA ALA A 219 23.73 10.51 -17.84
C ALA A 219 23.44 10.97 -19.28
N ILE A 220 24.34 11.77 -19.87
CA ILE A 220 24.17 12.35 -21.20
C ILE A 220 24.29 11.23 -22.25
N THR A 221 23.23 10.48 -22.46
CA THR A 221 23.05 9.57 -23.58
C THR A 221 21.95 10.13 -24.47
N GLN A 222 22.19 10.21 -25.79
CA GLN A 222 21.18 10.62 -26.75
C GLN A 222 19.88 9.84 -26.49
N HIS A 223 18.81 10.56 -26.13
CA HIS A 223 17.50 9.98 -25.83
C HIS A 223 16.83 9.44 -27.10
N SER A 224 17.30 8.31 -27.63
CA SER A 224 16.56 7.58 -28.65
C SER A 224 15.47 6.77 -27.97
N TYR A 225 14.22 6.99 -28.35
CA TYR A 225 13.07 6.22 -27.85
C TYR A 225 12.27 5.65 -29.02
N ASN A 226 11.65 4.49 -28.81
CA ASN A 226 10.80 3.85 -29.80
C ASN A 226 9.34 3.82 -29.32
N TRP A 227 8.45 4.52 -30.04
CA TRP A 227 7.03 4.60 -29.72
C TRP A 227 6.34 3.23 -29.61
N VAL A 228 6.72 2.27 -30.45
CA VAL A 228 6.12 0.93 -30.46
C VAL A 228 6.43 0.21 -29.15
N LYS A 229 7.66 0.34 -28.64
CA LYS A 229 8.09 -0.28 -27.38
C LYS A 229 7.35 0.30 -26.16
N ILE A 230 6.79 1.50 -26.26
CA ILE A 230 6.05 2.16 -25.17
C ILE A 230 4.58 1.66 -25.10
N LEU A 231 4.05 1.11 -26.19
CA LEU A 231 2.64 0.70 -26.30
C LEU A 231 2.16 -0.27 -25.20
N PRO A 232 2.96 -1.24 -24.71
CA PRO A 232 2.49 -2.14 -23.66
C PRO A 232 2.24 -1.43 -22.32
N TYR A 233 3.08 -0.45 -21.96
CA TYR A 233 2.79 0.40 -20.80
C TYR A 233 1.55 1.25 -21.04
N LEU A 234 1.37 1.85 -22.23
CA LEU A 234 0.15 2.59 -22.54
C LEU A 234 -1.10 1.71 -22.48
N CYS A 235 -1.01 0.46 -22.93
CA CYS A 235 -2.10 -0.51 -22.83
C CYS A 235 -2.45 -0.81 -21.37
N VAL A 236 -1.44 -1.09 -20.53
CA VAL A 236 -1.63 -1.28 -19.08
C VAL A 236 -2.28 -0.04 -18.46
N LEU A 237 -1.78 1.16 -18.79
CA LEU A 237 -2.31 2.42 -18.28
C LEU A 237 -3.77 2.67 -18.72
N ILE A 238 -4.08 2.51 -20.01
CA ILE A 238 -5.42 2.74 -20.56
C ILE A 238 -6.41 1.73 -20.00
N THR A 239 -6.06 0.45 -19.96
CA THR A 239 -6.94 -0.60 -19.41
C THR A 239 -7.13 -0.47 -17.90
N ALA A 240 -6.09 -0.06 -17.17
CA ALA A 240 -6.19 0.35 -15.78
C ALA A 240 -7.16 1.53 -15.60
N LEU A 241 -7.02 2.61 -16.37
CA LEU A 241 -7.90 3.76 -16.32
C LEU A 241 -9.35 3.42 -16.70
N ALA A 242 -9.55 2.41 -17.54
CA ALA A 242 -10.86 1.86 -17.87
C ALA A 242 -11.49 0.99 -16.75
N GLY A 243 -10.80 0.81 -15.62
CA GLY A 243 -11.29 0.04 -14.48
C GLY A 243 -11.24 -1.48 -14.67
N VAL A 244 -10.44 -1.97 -15.61
CA VAL A 244 -10.26 -3.42 -15.83
C VAL A 244 -9.51 -4.03 -14.64
N ASN A 245 -9.87 -5.26 -14.28
CA ASN A 245 -9.23 -5.98 -13.18
C ASN A 245 -7.70 -6.10 -13.42
N VAL A 246 -6.92 -5.81 -12.38
CA VAL A 246 -5.44 -5.82 -12.43
C VAL A 246 -4.85 -7.12 -12.98
N PHE A 247 -5.45 -8.26 -12.71
CA PHE A 247 -5.00 -9.55 -13.26
C PHE A 247 -5.04 -9.55 -14.79
N LEU A 248 -6.15 -9.07 -15.37
CA LEU A 248 -6.32 -8.98 -16.82
C LEU A 248 -5.44 -7.89 -17.41
N VAL A 249 -5.31 -6.75 -16.74
CA VAL A 249 -4.43 -5.65 -17.14
C VAL A 249 -2.99 -6.14 -17.31
N LEU A 250 -2.46 -6.87 -16.34
CA LEU A 250 -1.09 -7.41 -16.41
C LEU A 250 -0.97 -8.53 -17.43
N SER A 251 -1.97 -9.41 -17.52
CA SER A 251 -1.99 -10.48 -18.53
C SER A 251 -1.93 -9.92 -19.94
N PHE A 252 -2.75 -8.90 -20.26
CA PHE A 252 -2.70 -8.22 -21.55
C PHE A 252 -1.39 -7.48 -21.76
N GLY A 253 -0.86 -6.82 -20.72
CA GLY A 253 0.46 -6.18 -20.76
C GLY A 253 1.58 -7.15 -21.15
N ILE A 254 1.63 -8.33 -20.51
CA ILE A 254 2.63 -9.38 -20.78
C ILE A 254 2.51 -9.89 -22.21
N VAL A 255 1.29 -10.24 -22.65
CA VAL A 255 1.05 -10.76 -23.99
C VAL A 255 1.43 -9.71 -25.04
N PHE A 256 1.04 -8.46 -24.83
CA PHE A 256 1.34 -7.39 -25.77
C PHE A 256 2.83 -7.09 -25.84
N ALA A 257 3.52 -7.01 -24.69
CA ALA A 257 4.97 -6.88 -24.62
C ALA A 257 5.69 -8.04 -25.33
N GLY A 258 5.23 -9.28 -25.10
CA GLY A 258 5.75 -10.46 -25.76
C GLY A 258 5.57 -10.40 -27.29
N ILE A 259 4.40 -10.00 -27.78
CA ILE A 259 4.14 -9.86 -29.23
C ILE A 259 5.09 -8.84 -29.86
N ILE A 260 5.28 -7.68 -29.23
CA ILE A 260 6.19 -6.63 -29.75
C ILE A 260 7.63 -7.13 -29.75
N GLY A 261 8.09 -7.74 -28.64
CA GLY A 261 9.44 -8.27 -28.55
C GLY A 261 9.72 -9.44 -29.51
N LEU A 262 8.70 -10.18 -29.92
CA LEU A 262 8.82 -11.17 -31.00
C LEU A 262 8.86 -10.52 -32.38
N ALA A 263 8.05 -9.48 -32.60
CA ALA A 263 7.93 -8.80 -33.88
C ALA A 263 9.17 -7.97 -34.24
N ASP A 264 9.82 -7.34 -33.25
CA ASP A 264 11.03 -6.52 -33.47
C ASP A 264 12.35 -7.31 -33.34
N GLY A 265 12.27 -8.60 -32.98
CA GLY A 265 13.41 -9.49 -32.85
C GLY A 265 14.16 -9.40 -31.51
N SER A 266 13.66 -8.64 -30.52
CA SER A 266 14.23 -8.58 -29.16
C SER A 266 14.25 -9.96 -28.48
N TYR A 267 13.28 -10.83 -28.81
CA TYR A 267 13.18 -12.20 -28.30
C TYR A 267 12.82 -13.22 -29.37
N LYS A 268 13.15 -14.48 -29.08
CA LYS A 268 12.47 -15.66 -29.65
C LYS A 268 11.37 -16.11 -28.69
N LEU A 269 10.45 -16.98 -29.15
CA LEU A 269 9.32 -17.46 -28.32
C LEU A 269 9.77 -18.01 -26.95
N LEU A 270 10.81 -18.85 -26.94
CA LEU A 270 11.38 -19.38 -25.69
C LEU A 270 11.98 -18.28 -24.81
N GLY A 271 12.54 -17.23 -25.39
CA GLY A 271 13.09 -16.08 -24.66
C GLY A 271 12.00 -15.31 -23.91
N VAL A 272 10.82 -15.12 -24.52
CA VAL A 272 9.66 -14.51 -23.83
C VAL A 272 9.24 -15.35 -22.63
N ILE A 273 9.11 -16.67 -22.81
CA ILE A 273 8.72 -17.60 -21.74
C ILE A 273 9.76 -17.59 -20.61
N GLN A 274 11.05 -17.58 -20.93
CA GLN A 274 12.13 -17.49 -19.95
C GLN A 274 12.06 -16.17 -19.17
N LYS A 275 11.87 -15.04 -19.84
CA LYS A 275 11.74 -13.73 -19.16
C LYS A 275 10.51 -13.65 -18.26
N MET A 276 9.39 -14.25 -18.65
CA MET A 276 8.25 -14.39 -17.76
C MET A 276 8.62 -15.20 -16.51
N GLY A 277 9.32 -16.34 -16.69
CA GLY A 277 9.78 -17.19 -15.61
C GLY A 277 10.75 -16.49 -14.65
N ASP A 278 11.75 -15.79 -15.18
CA ASP A 278 12.72 -14.99 -14.41
C ASP A 278 12.00 -13.92 -13.58
N GLY A 279 11.04 -13.23 -14.20
CA GLY A 279 10.23 -12.21 -13.54
C GLY A 279 9.36 -12.78 -12.41
N MET A 280 8.68 -13.91 -12.64
CA MET A 280 7.92 -14.60 -11.61
C MET A 280 8.83 -15.10 -10.48
N ALA A 281 9.98 -15.67 -10.81
CA ALA A 281 10.95 -16.15 -9.84
C ALA A 281 11.48 -15.00 -8.98
N GLY A 282 11.78 -13.84 -9.57
CA GLY A 282 12.23 -12.65 -8.83
C GLY A 282 11.25 -12.17 -7.74
N MET A 283 10.00 -12.62 -7.76
CA MET A 283 8.96 -12.24 -6.81
C MET A 283 8.75 -13.27 -5.68
N TYR A 284 9.55 -14.34 -5.62
CA TYR A 284 9.37 -15.39 -4.60
C TYR A 284 9.51 -14.83 -3.18
N GLU A 285 10.51 -13.96 -2.94
CA GLU A 285 10.86 -13.53 -1.59
C GLU A 285 9.72 -12.74 -0.95
N ILE A 286 9.21 -11.74 -1.66
CA ILE A 286 8.08 -10.91 -1.23
C ILE A 286 6.77 -11.71 -1.15
N SER A 287 6.59 -12.72 -2.00
CA SER A 287 5.39 -13.55 -2.01
C SER A 287 5.36 -14.47 -0.78
N PHE A 288 6.47 -15.13 -0.47
CA PHE A 288 6.59 -15.92 0.75
C PHE A 288 6.51 -15.06 2.00
N LEU A 289 7.11 -13.87 1.99
CA LEU A 289 7.02 -12.93 3.09
C LEU A 289 5.56 -12.58 3.39
N ALA A 290 4.76 -12.24 2.37
CA ALA A 290 3.34 -11.96 2.52
C ALA A 290 2.55 -13.13 3.14
N ILE A 291 2.78 -14.35 2.64
CA ILE A 291 2.12 -15.58 3.11
C ILE A 291 2.46 -15.84 4.60
N LEU A 292 3.74 -15.76 4.96
CA LEU A 292 4.20 -16.01 6.33
C LEU A 292 3.67 -14.97 7.32
N ILE A 293 3.62 -13.71 6.91
CA ILE A 293 3.06 -12.63 7.72
C ILE A 293 1.56 -12.85 7.93
N ALA A 294 0.80 -13.13 6.87
CA ALA A 294 -0.63 -13.37 6.98
C ALA A 294 -0.95 -14.55 7.92
N GLY A 295 -0.21 -15.65 7.80
CA GLY A 295 -0.36 -16.79 8.72
C GLY A 295 -0.02 -16.42 10.16
N MET A 296 1.08 -15.69 10.39
CA MET A 296 1.46 -15.23 11.73
C MET A 296 0.39 -14.33 12.34
N VAL A 297 -0.12 -13.38 11.56
CA VAL A 297 -1.17 -12.44 11.96
C VAL A 297 -2.46 -13.17 12.34
N ALA A 298 -2.85 -14.20 11.59
CA ALA A 298 -4.03 -15.00 11.94
C ALA A 298 -3.87 -15.68 13.32
N VAL A 299 -2.68 -16.19 13.64
CA VAL A 299 -2.38 -16.75 14.97
C VAL A 299 -2.41 -15.66 16.06
N ILE A 300 -1.87 -14.46 15.78
CA ILE A 300 -1.94 -13.31 16.70
C ILE A 300 -3.39 -12.92 16.98
N GLN A 301 -4.22 -12.86 15.93
CA GLN A 301 -5.63 -12.53 16.03
C GLN A 301 -6.40 -13.57 16.83
N HIS A 302 -6.20 -14.85 16.53
CA HIS A 302 -6.81 -15.96 17.27
C HIS A 302 -6.44 -15.95 18.76
N ASN A 303 -5.19 -15.58 19.07
CA ASN A 303 -4.71 -15.46 20.45
C ASN A 303 -5.20 -14.19 21.18
N GLY A 304 -6.02 -13.34 20.54
CA GLY A 304 -6.61 -12.16 21.15
C GLY A 304 -5.72 -10.91 21.14
N GLY A 305 -4.68 -10.86 20.30
CA GLY A 305 -3.79 -9.70 20.19
C GLY A 305 -4.52 -8.46 19.65
N ILE A 306 -5.35 -8.65 18.62
CA ILE A 306 -6.17 -7.57 18.05
C ILE A 306 -7.18 -7.06 19.08
N ASP A 307 -7.88 -7.96 19.77
CA ASP A 307 -8.84 -7.58 20.83
C ASP A 307 -8.22 -6.71 21.93
N TYR A 308 -6.96 -7.00 22.29
CA TYR A 308 -6.22 -6.19 23.27
C TYR A 308 -5.95 -4.77 22.75
N LEU A 309 -5.50 -4.64 21.50
CA LEU A 309 -5.29 -3.34 20.87
C LEU A 309 -6.60 -2.53 20.84
N LEU A 310 -7.71 -3.17 20.49
CA LEU A 310 -9.04 -2.54 20.49
C LEU A 310 -9.47 -2.09 21.91
N HIS A 311 -9.20 -2.89 22.93
CA HIS A 311 -9.51 -2.57 24.32
C HIS A 311 -8.75 -1.33 24.84
N VAL A 312 -7.45 -1.26 24.56
CA VAL A 312 -6.59 -0.15 25.03
C VAL A 312 -7.01 1.19 24.42
N VAL A 313 -7.40 1.20 23.14
CA VAL A 313 -7.75 2.43 22.42
C VAL A 313 -9.12 2.98 22.82
N THR A 314 -10.05 2.10 23.20
CA THR A 314 -11.45 2.47 23.50
C THR A 314 -11.65 3.00 24.93
N GLN A 315 -10.78 2.66 25.89
CA GLN A 315 -10.92 3.10 27.29
C GLN A 315 -10.49 4.56 27.57
N LYS A 316 -9.72 5.19 26.69
CA LYS A 316 -9.05 6.48 27.00
C LYS A 316 -9.81 7.74 26.56
N SER A 317 -10.97 7.60 25.90
CA SER A 317 -11.66 8.75 25.32
C SER A 317 -12.53 9.52 26.31
N LYS A 318 -12.23 10.80 26.55
CA LYS A 318 -13.01 11.71 27.41
C LYS A 318 -13.62 12.91 26.68
N SER A 319 -13.29 13.10 25.40
CA SER A 319 -13.73 14.25 24.59
C SER A 319 -13.94 13.85 23.13
N LYS A 320 -14.63 14.68 22.35
CA LYS A 320 -14.84 14.45 20.91
C LYS A 320 -13.51 14.31 20.14
N LYS A 321 -12.52 15.16 20.43
CA LYS A 321 -11.18 15.05 19.85
C LYS A 321 -10.48 13.75 20.26
N GLY A 322 -10.60 13.38 21.54
CA GLY A 322 -10.09 12.09 22.03
C GLY A 322 -10.70 10.92 21.28
N ALA A 323 -12.00 10.98 20.98
CA ALA A 323 -12.73 9.95 20.26
C ALA A 323 -12.31 9.83 18.79
N GLU A 324 -12.03 10.94 18.11
CA GLU A 324 -11.44 10.94 16.77
C GLU A 324 -10.01 10.33 16.78
N PHE A 325 -9.18 10.66 17.76
CA PHE A 325 -7.88 9.99 17.96
C PHE A 325 -8.02 8.50 18.29
N SER A 326 -9.05 8.11 19.05
CA SER A 326 -9.36 6.71 19.28
C SER A 326 -9.69 6.00 17.97
N ILE A 327 -10.50 6.58 17.07
CA ILE A 327 -10.80 5.99 15.75
C ILE A 327 -9.51 5.83 14.92
N ALA A 328 -8.70 6.89 14.85
CA ALA A 328 -7.41 6.88 14.15
C ALA A 328 -6.45 5.81 14.69
N GLY A 329 -6.30 5.73 16.00
CA GLY A 329 -5.47 4.72 16.66
C GLY A 329 -6.02 3.31 16.49
N LEU A 330 -7.34 3.13 16.47
CA LEU A 330 -8.01 1.84 16.31
C LEU A 330 -7.68 1.22 14.96
N VAL A 331 -7.93 1.96 13.88
CA VAL A 331 -7.63 1.49 12.53
C VAL A 331 -6.13 1.39 12.30
N GLY A 332 -5.34 2.34 12.82
CA GLY A 332 -3.89 2.34 12.66
C GLY A 332 -3.24 1.12 13.31
N LEU A 333 -3.61 0.78 14.55
CA LEU A 333 -3.09 -0.41 15.24
C LEU A 333 -3.59 -1.71 14.62
N THR A 334 -4.85 -1.73 14.18
CA THR A 334 -5.38 -2.89 13.44
C THR A 334 -4.62 -3.06 12.13
N ASN A 335 -4.25 -1.97 11.45
CA ASN A 335 -3.50 -2.04 10.20
C ASN A 335 -2.03 -2.38 10.38
N LEU A 336 -1.40 -1.85 11.43
CA LEU A 336 -0.08 -2.31 11.86
C LEU A 336 -0.10 -3.83 12.07
N SER A 337 -1.16 -4.36 12.64
CA SER A 337 -1.25 -5.79 12.93
C SER A 337 -1.61 -6.63 11.71
N THR A 338 -2.57 -6.19 10.88
CA THR A 338 -3.10 -7.00 9.78
C THR A 338 -2.41 -6.76 8.44
N ALA A 339 -1.65 -5.67 8.31
CA ALA A 339 -0.99 -5.23 7.08
C ALA A 339 -1.93 -5.08 5.88
N ASN A 340 -3.23 -4.86 6.14
CA ASN A 340 -4.26 -4.78 5.13
C ASN A 340 -5.29 -3.71 5.52
N ASN A 341 -5.32 -2.63 4.72
CA ASN A 341 -6.17 -1.46 4.94
C ASN A 341 -7.64 -1.85 5.01
N THR A 342 -8.10 -2.66 4.06
CA THR A 342 -9.50 -3.03 3.91
C THR A 342 -9.94 -3.88 5.11
N ILE A 343 -9.18 -4.92 5.46
CA ILE A 343 -9.47 -5.78 6.61
C ILE A 343 -9.48 -4.94 7.90
N SER A 344 -8.50 -4.03 8.05
CA SER A 344 -8.42 -3.13 9.19
C SER A 344 -9.64 -2.24 9.34
N ILE A 345 -10.10 -1.66 8.24
CA ILE A 345 -11.29 -0.81 8.22
C ILE A 345 -12.54 -1.63 8.54
N ILE A 346 -12.66 -2.87 8.06
CA ILE A 346 -13.81 -3.74 8.35
C ILE A 346 -13.85 -4.11 9.84
N ILE A 347 -12.70 -4.45 10.44
CA ILE A 347 -12.60 -4.80 11.87
C ILE A 347 -12.85 -3.56 12.75
N ALA A 348 -12.17 -2.46 12.46
CA ALA A 348 -12.25 -1.23 13.25
C ALA A 348 -13.58 -0.49 13.03
N GLY A 349 -14.24 -0.67 11.89
CA GLY A 349 -15.40 0.09 11.44
C GLY A 349 -16.59 0.08 12.41
N PRO A 350 -17.13 -1.08 12.81
CA PRO A 350 -18.25 -1.14 13.77
C PRO A 350 -17.93 -0.48 15.12
N LEU A 351 -16.70 -0.62 15.59
CA LEU A 351 -16.24 0.00 16.84
C LEU A 351 -16.09 1.52 16.69
N ALA A 352 -15.51 1.97 15.58
CA ALA A 352 -15.42 3.38 15.24
C ALA A 352 -16.81 4.02 15.13
N LYS A 353 -17.80 3.29 14.59
CA LYS A 353 -19.19 3.75 14.53
C LYS A 353 -19.78 3.96 15.93
N ASN A 354 -19.62 2.99 16.83
CA ASN A 354 -20.08 3.11 18.22
C ASN A 354 -19.43 4.30 18.95
N ILE A 355 -18.12 4.52 18.72
CA ILE A 355 -17.42 5.70 19.25
C ILE A 355 -17.99 6.98 18.63
N ALA A 356 -18.20 7.02 17.32
CA ALA A 356 -18.71 8.19 16.63
C ALA A 356 -20.10 8.59 17.12
N GLU A 357 -21.01 7.63 17.29
CA GLU A 357 -22.36 7.86 17.83
C GLU A 357 -22.32 8.37 19.27
N ARG A 358 -21.49 7.77 20.13
CA ARG A 358 -21.36 8.16 21.54
C ARG A 358 -20.86 9.59 21.74
N TYR A 359 -19.95 10.06 20.89
CA TYR A 359 -19.33 11.40 21.01
C TYR A 359 -19.85 12.42 19.97
N GLY A 360 -20.87 12.07 19.19
CA GLY A 360 -21.46 12.96 18.17
C GLY A 360 -20.47 13.36 17.07
N ILE A 361 -19.66 12.41 16.61
CA ILE A 361 -18.75 12.58 15.46
C ILE A 361 -19.55 12.32 14.17
N ASP A 362 -19.38 13.19 13.18
CA ASP A 362 -20.05 13.03 11.89
C ASP A 362 -19.60 11.73 11.19
N PRO A 363 -20.51 10.88 10.68
CA PRO A 363 -20.15 9.60 10.06
C PRO A 363 -19.24 9.78 8.82
N ARG A 364 -19.32 10.93 8.13
CA ARG A 364 -18.41 11.28 7.02
C ARG A 364 -16.99 11.46 7.52
N LYS A 365 -16.82 12.13 8.67
CA LYS A 365 -15.52 12.32 9.33
C LYS A 365 -14.99 11.00 9.86
N SER A 366 -15.82 10.19 10.52
CA SER A 366 -15.42 8.86 10.98
C SER A 366 -14.91 7.97 9.83
N ALA A 367 -15.63 7.94 8.70
CA ALA A 367 -15.22 7.17 7.53
C ALA A 367 -13.89 7.66 6.95
N SER A 368 -13.71 8.98 6.87
CA SER A 368 -12.45 9.59 6.44
C SER A 368 -11.29 9.28 7.38
N LEU A 369 -11.50 9.31 8.71
CA LEU A 369 -10.46 8.97 9.68
C LEU A 369 -10.03 7.50 9.58
N LEU A 370 -10.99 6.57 9.40
CA LEU A 370 -10.69 5.17 9.17
C LEU A 370 -9.77 5.00 7.96
N ASP A 371 -10.11 5.64 6.85
CA ASP A 371 -9.39 5.47 5.60
C ASP A 371 -8.02 6.18 5.59
N VAL A 372 -7.95 7.44 6.06
CA VAL A 372 -6.71 8.23 6.15
C VAL A 372 -5.67 7.53 7.02
N PHE A 373 -6.06 7.03 8.19
CA PHE A 373 -5.10 6.41 9.11
C PHE A 373 -4.78 4.97 8.74
N ALA A 374 -5.70 4.22 8.09
CA ALA A 374 -5.35 2.96 7.44
C ALA A 374 -4.27 3.21 6.37
N CYS A 375 -4.52 4.15 5.46
CA CYS A 375 -3.60 4.54 4.39
C CYS A 375 -2.24 5.00 4.96
N CYS A 376 -2.23 5.93 5.91
CA CYS A 376 -1.00 6.40 6.57
C CYS A 376 -0.15 5.24 7.10
N VAL A 377 -0.74 4.36 7.92
CA VAL A 377 0.02 3.25 8.52
C VAL A 377 0.50 2.27 7.46
N GLN A 378 -0.33 1.97 6.47
CA GLN A 378 0.03 1.02 5.42
C GLN A 378 1.28 1.43 4.63
N GLY A 379 1.39 2.71 4.33
CA GLY A 379 2.52 3.25 3.57
C GLY A 379 3.80 3.37 4.40
N LEU A 380 3.74 3.02 5.69
CA LEU A 380 4.83 3.10 6.65
C LEU A 380 5.21 1.74 7.25
N ILE A 381 4.46 0.67 6.95
CA ILE A 381 4.82 -0.68 7.39
C ILE A 381 5.64 -1.36 6.29
N PRO A 382 6.87 -1.83 6.59
CA PRO A 382 7.76 -2.43 5.58
C PRO A 382 7.23 -3.77 5.05
N TYR A 383 6.31 -4.39 5.78
CA TYR A 383 5.59 -5.59 5.38
C TYR A 383 4.19 -5.29 4.81
N GLY A 384 3.89 -4.01 4.62
CA GLY A 384 2.69 -3.56 3.94
C GLY A 384 2.72 -4.02 2.50
N ALA A 385 1.60 -4.55 2.09
CA ALA A 385 1.34 -5.06 0.76
C ALA A 385 1.84 -4.11 -0.37
N GLN A 386 1.65 -2.79 -0.23
CA GLN A 386 2.05 -1.74 -1.18
C GLN A 386 3.58 -1.58 -1.25
N LEU A 387 4.24 -1.60 -0.09
CA LEU A 387 5.69 -1.52 -0.02
C LEU A 387 6.33 -2.79 -0.56
N LEU A 388 5.76 -3.96 -0.25
CA LEU A 388 6.25 -5.24 -0.74
C LEU A 388 6.18 -5.35 -2.27
N VAL A 389 5.10 -4.90 -2.92
CA VAL A 389 5.03 -4.81 -4.40
C VAL A 389 6.18 -3.98 -4.94
N ALA A 390 6.30 -2.74 -4.46
CA ALA A 390 7.23 -1.77 -5.04
C ALA A 390 8.68 -2.23 -4.83
N ALA A 391 8.99 -2.69 -3.62
CA ALA A 391 10.28 -3.27 -3.27
C ALA A 391 10.61 -4.50 -4.11
N GLY A 392 9.61 -5.35 -4.38
CA GLY A 392 9.70 -6.50 -5.25
C GLY A 392 10.10 -6.16 -6.68
N VAL A 393 9.37 -5.24 -7.29
CA VAL A 393 9.64 -4.77 -8.67
C VAL A 393 11.02 -4.10 -8.75
N ALA A 394 11.38 -3.28 -7.76
CA ALA A 394 12.66 -2.59 -7.71
C ALA A 394 13.83 -3.46 -7.20
N LYS A 395 13.57 -4.69 -6.74
CA LYS A 395 14.57 -5.60 -6.16
C LYS A 395 15.38 -4.95 -5.02
N ILE A 396 14.70 -4.18 -4.16
CA ILE A 396 15.28 -3.51 -2.98
C ILE A 396 14.56 -3.92 -1.69
N SER A 397 15.15 -3.63 -0.53
CA SER A 397 14.53 -3.82 0.78
C SER A 397 13.38 -2.83 0.96
N PRO A 398 12.18 -3.27 1.40
CA PRO A 398 11.06 -2.38 1.69
C PRO A 398 11.38 -1.29 2.72
N ILE A 399 12.31 -1.54 3.65
CA ILE A 399 12.73 -0.54 4.66
C ILE A 399 13.42 0.66 4.00
N SER A 400 14.19 0.43 2.94
CA SER A 400 14.92 1.51 2.26
C SER A 400 13.99 2.58 1.68
N ILE A 401 12.72 2.23 1.41
CA ILE A 401 11.68 3.11 0.90
C ILE A 401 11.11 4.02 2.00
N LEU A 402 11.08 3.55 3.26
CA LEU A 402 10.41 4.24 4.37
C LEU A 402 10.87 5.70 4.61
N PRO A 403 12.18 6.03 4.56
CA PRO A 403 12.64 7.41 4.71
C PRO A 403 12.06 8.38 3.68
N TYR A 404 11.65 7.87 2.52
CA TYR A 404 11.11 8.63 1.41
C TYR A 404 9.59 8.56 1.28
N SER A 405 8.89 7.85 2.18
CA SER A 405 7.42 7.73 2.21
C SER A 405 6.72 9.04 2.63
N TYR A 406 7.07 10.16 2.00
CA TYR A 406 6.59 11.51 2.34
C TYR A 406 5.07 11.61 2.32
N TYR A 407 4.40 11.08 1.28
CA TYR A 407 2.94 11.16 1.21
C TYR A 407 2.25 10.38 2.35
N PRO A 408 2.57 9.09 2.62
CA PRO A 408 2.05 8.38 3.80
C PRO A 408 2.30 9.09 5.14
N ILE A 409 3.44 9.78 5.31
CA ILE A 409 3.72 10.59 6.50
C ILE A 409 2.80 11.82 6.53
N LEU A 410 2.75 12.56 5.42
CA LEU A 410 2.02 13.83 5.31
C LEU A 410 0.51 13.66 5.42
N ILE A 411 -0.07 12.58 4.89
CA ILE A 411 -1.50 12.29 5.05
C ILE A 411 -1.84 12.02 6.52
N GLY A 412 -0.96 11.34 7.26
CA GLY A 412 -1.07 11.16 8.71
C GLY A 412 -1.01 12.48 9.47
N ILE A 413 -0.03 13.34 9.15
CA ILE A 413 0.09 14.69 9.72
C ILE A 413 -1.16 15.52 9.44
N CYS A 414 -1.65 15.54 8.19
CA CYS A 414 -2.87 16.25 7.82
C CYS A 414 -4.10 15.69 8.55
N GLY A 415 -4.19 14.38 8.73
CA GLY A 415 -5.22 13.72 9.53
C GLY A 415 -5.19 14.17 10.99
N VAL A 416 -4.01 14.21 11.62
CA VAL A 416 -3.83 14.70 12.99
C VAL A 416 -4.22 16.17 13.12
N ILE A 417 -3.74 17.02 12.20
CA ILE A 417 -4.11 18.45 12.17
C ILE A 417 -5.63 18.59 12.05
N ALA A 418 -6.26 17.83 11.15
CA ALA A 418 -7.70 17.84 10.95
C ALA A 418 -8.49 17.48 12.21
N ILE A 419 -8.01 16.53 13.03
CA ILE A 419 -8.59 16.22 14.35
C ILE A 419 -8.41 17.40 15.32
N LEU A 420 -7.20 17.97 15.39
CA LEU A 420 -6.88 19.05 16.33
C LEU A 420 -7.71 20.31 16.10
N ILE A 421 -7.93 20.70 14.84
CA ILE A 421 -8.69 21.91 14.48
C ILE A 421 -10.18 21.65 14.23
N GLY A 422 -10.62 20.39 14.25
CA GLY A 422 -12.00 19.98 13.99
C GLY A 422 -12.44 20.20 12.53
N TYR A 423 -11.55 19.92 11.58
CA TYR A 423 -11.77 20.14 10.15
C TYR A 423 -12.03 18.82 9.41
N PRO A 424 -12.88 18.80 8.36
CA PRO A 424 -13.78 19.87 7.95
C PRO A 424 -14.93 20.08 8.95
N ARG A 425 -15.32 21.36 9.13
CA ARG A 425 -16.44 21.73 10.03
C ARG A 425 -17.76 21.49 9.29
N PHE A 426 -18.65 20.71 9.88
CA PHE A 426 -20.01 20.51 9.38
C PHE A 426 -20.98 21.44 10.09
N GLN A 427 -21.88 22.10 9.36
CA GLN A 427 -22.93 22.94 9.93
C GLN A 427 -24.04 22.07 10.54
N ALA A 428 -24.68 22.53 11.61
CA ALA A 428 -25.74 21.80 12.31
C ALA A 428 -26.94 21.40 11.41
N LYS A 429 -27.23 22.18 10.36
CA LYS A 429 -28.28 21.89 9.37
C LYS A 429 -28.06 20.57 8.61
N ASP A 430 -26.82 20.14 8.41
CA ASP A 430 -26.52 18.86 7.72
C ASP A 430 -26.91 17.63 8.56
N ILE A 431 -26.99 17.78 9.88
CA ILE A 431 -27.23 16.70 10.83
C ILE A 431 -28.74 16.48 11.03
N GLU A 432 -29.54 17.55 11.05
CA GLU A 432 -31.01 17.48 11.22
C GLU A 432 -31.74 17.00 9.96
N VAL A 433 -31.29 17.39 8.77
CA VAL A 433 -31.90 16.94 7.51
C VAL A 433 -31.78 15.43 7.33
N LYS A 434 -30.69 14.81 7.83
CA LYS A 434 -30.49 13.35 7.77
C LYS A 434 -31.34 12.58 8.78
N LYS A 435 -31.54 13.07 10.00
CA LYS A 435 -32.45 12.44 10.99
C LYS A 435 -33.91 12.36 10.52
N ARG A 436 -34.32 13.20 9.55
CA ARG A 436 -35.65 13.18 8.94
C ARG A 436 -35.72 12.33 7.66
N ALA A 437 -34.59 11.87 7.14
CA ALA A 437 -34.49 11.14 5.87
C ALA A 437 -34.00 9.68 6.01
N SER A 438 -33.62 9.27 7.23
CA SER A 438 -33.44 7.87 7.68
C SER A 438 -34.64 7.46 8.51
#